data_AF-A0A2E8K167-F1
#
_entry.id   AF-A0A2E8K167-F1
#
_cell.length_a   1.000
_cell.length_b   1.000
_cell.length_c   1.000
_cell.angle_alpha   90.00
_cell.angle_beta   90.00
_cell.angle_gamma   90.00
#
_symmetry.space_group_name_H-M   'P 1'
#
loop_
_entity.id
_entity.type
_entity.pdbx_description
1 polymer ?
#
loop_
_entity_poly.entity_id
_entity_poly.type
_entity_poly.pdbx_seq_one_letter_code
_entity_poly.pdbx_strand_id
1 'polypeptide(L)'
;MGTQEARKKMLLISQGTNEGFIMPFKLHAFSTTAIIAGICTVAPADSFNIGDTDVSLTLLGIGPSRVVSAYYDDGSEVFDRAVWGGQLDWSGGVKTFCVQLLETISVGQTRLFDVVEVENVPEAPPQPGPMGVARATLISDLYARHYVDMMSSTGDLAKDKSAAFAMLVWEITHQDSGGNTAATILLDLDLSDGNARFSSNDTANTFANTWLADLGGGSDDFLGFGGLVGLTDPDTQDYLTVVPGPGGLMAFIGLASIRRQRRRH
;
A
#
# COMPACT_ATOMS: atom_id res chain seq x y z
N MET A 1 17.77 43.59 49.06
CA MET A 1 16.91 44.02 50.19
C MET A 1 15.53 44.36 49.62
N GLY A 2 14.49 43.63 50.06
CA GLY A 2 13.05 43.88 49.86
C GLY A 2 12.50 43.55 48.46
N THR A 3 11.36 42.90 48.26
CA THR A 3 10.40 42.19 49.14
C THR A 3 9.50 41.38 48.20
N GLN A 4 9.14 40.15 48.59
CA GLN A 4 8.20 39.30 47.87
C GLN A 4 6.76 39.81 47.99
N GLU A 5 5.96 39.66 46.93
CA GLU A 5 4.50 39.66 47.06
C GLU A 5 3.89 38.54 46.20
N ALA A 6 3.14 37.70 46.89
CA ALA A 6 2.52 36.48 46.38
C ALA A 6 1.12 36.75 45.83
N ARG A 7 0.69 36.00 44.80
CA ARG A 7 -0.75 35.79 44.55
C ARG A 7 -1.07 34.31 44.25
N LYS A 8 -1.65 33.70 45.29
CA LYS A 8 -2.52 32.53 45.30
C LYS A 8 -3.74 32.71 44.37
N LYS A 9 -4.04 31.73 43.53
CA LYS A 9 -5.39 31.39 43.02
C LYS A 9 -5.41 29.86 42.87
N MET A 10 -5.79 29.14 43.92
CA MET A 10 -7.16 28.73 44.28
C MET A 10 -7.76 27.72 43.29
N LEU A 11 -7.62 26.48 43.74
CA LEU A 11 -8.24 25.22 43.35
C LEU A 11 -9.76 25.33 43.11
N LEU A 12 -10.27 24.69 42.06
CA LEU A 12 -11.62 24.15 42.02
C LEU A 12 -11.56 22.73 41.44
N ILE A 13 -11.79 21.78 42.34
CA ILE A 13 -12.04 20.36 42.08
C ILE A 13 -13.46 20.24 41.55
N SER A 14 -13.66 19.53 40.43
CA SER A 14 -14.96 18.99 40.03
C SER A 14 -14.79 17.49 39.83
N GLN A 15 -15.22 16.71 40.82
CA GLN A 15 -15.42 15.28 40.68
C GLN A 15 -16.79 15.06 40.03
N GLY A 16 -16.79 14.52 38.81
CA GLY A 16 -17.98 14.04 38.11
C GLY A 16 -18.10 12.53 38.27
N THR A 17 -19.26 12.12 38.76
CA THR A 17 -19.63 10.78 39.22
C THR A 17 -19.91 9.79 38.09
N ASN A 18 -19.63 8.51 38.38
CA ASN A 18 -20.14 7.31 37.73
C ASN A 18 -21.64 7.39 37.44
N GLU A 19 -22.05 7.11 36.20
CA GLU A 19 -23.28 6.36 35.94
C GLU A 19 -23.04 5.38 34.78
N GLY A 20 -23.09 4.09 35.12
CA GLY A 20 -23.07 2.99 34.17
C GLY A 20 -24.40 2.91 33.43
N PHE A 21 -24.35 3.17 32.13
CA PHE A 21 -25.49 3.02 31.24
C PHE A 21 -25.55 1.57 30.73
N ILE A 22 -26.27 0.72 31.45
CA ILE A 22 -26.66 -0.63 31.00
C ILE A 22 -27.95 -0.48 30.19
N MET A 23 -27.87 -0.63 28.87
CA MET A 23 -29.07 -0.73 28.03
C MET A 23 -29.65 -2.14 28.07
N PRO A 24 -30.96 -2.31 28.30
CA PRO A 24 -31.64 -3.59 28.15
C PRO A 24 -31.79 -3.91 26.66
N PHE A 25 -31.01 -4.88 26.17
CA PHE A 25 -31.23 -5.50 24.86
C PHE A 25 -32.56 -6.27 24.89
N LYS A 26 -33.58 -5.73 24.22
CA LYS A 26 -34.80 -6.47 23.87
C LYS A 26 -34.47 -7.47 22.76
N LEU A 27 -34.58 -8.75 23.08
CA LEU A 27 -34.51 -9.85 22.11
C LEU A 27 -35.81 -9.85 21.30
N HIS A 28 -35.77 -9.34 20.06
CA HIS A 28 -36.83 -9.57 19.08
C HIS A 28 -36.55 -10.88 18.35
N ALA A 29 -37.51 -11.80 18.39
CA ALA A 29 -37.49 -13.02 17.61
C ALA A 29 -37.54 -12.66 16.12
N PHE A 30 -36.43 -12.87 15.41
CA PHE A 30 -36.37 -12.75 13.97
C PHE A 30 -36.87 -14.04 13.32
N SER A 31 -37.87 -13.85 12.46
CA SER A 31 -38.48 -14.87 11.60
C SER A 31 -37.43 -15.48 10.67
N THR A 32 -37.40 -16.81 10.62
CA THR A 32 -36.51 -17.62 9.79
C THR A 32 -36.82 -17.40 8.32
N THR A 33 -36.13 -16.46 7.69
CA THR A 33 -36.06 -16.35 6.23
C THR A 33 -34.81 -17.09 5.80
N ALA A 34 -34.98 -18.12 4.97
CA ALA A 34 -33.88 -18.89 4.40
C ALA A 34 -33.01 -17.97 3.53
N ILE A 35 -31.89 -17.51 4.07
CA ILE A 35 -30.81 -16.94 3.29
C ILE A 35 -30.13 -18.11 2.59
N ILE A 36 -30.18 -18.11 1.26
CA ILE A 36 -29.32 -18.94 0.43
C ILE A 36 -27.90 -18.48 0.75
N ALA A 37 -27.21 -19.24 1.61
CA ALA A 37 -25.79 -19.07 1.84
C ALA A 37 -25.09 -19.34 0.52
N GLY A 38 -24.72 -18.28 -0.20
CA GLY A 38 -23.68 -18.37 -1.21
C GLY A 38 -22.47 -18.98 -0.52
N ILE A 39 -22.08 -20.17 -0.96
CA ILE A 39 -20.85 -20.80 -0.50
C ILE A 39 -19.73 -19.92 -1.03
N CYS A 40 -19.29 -18.97 -0.22
CA CYS A 40 -18.07 -18.22 -0.46
C CYS A 40 -16.94 -19.21 -0.22
N THR A 41 -16.55 -19.93 -1.26
CA THR A 41 -15.33 -20.72 -1.24
C THR A 41 -14.20 -19.72 -1.08
N VAL A 42 -13.63 -19.63 0.13
CA VAL A 42 -12.33 -19.00 0.33
C VAL A 42 -11.32 -19.83 -0.46
N ALA A 43 -11.10 -19.45 -1.71
CA ALA A 43 -10.01 -20.00 -2.50
C ALA A 43 -8.72 -19.67 -1.73
N PRO A 44 -7.87 -20.66 -1.41
CA PRO A 44 -6.50 -20.35 -1.05
C PRO A 44 -5.91 -19.43 -2.15
N ALA A 45 -5.07 -18.48 -1.76
CA ALA A 45 -4.48 -17.42 -2.59
C ALA A 45 -3.69 -17.88 -3.83
N ASP A 46 -3.73 -19.17 -4.16
CA ASP A 46 -2.93 -19.82 -5.20
C ASP A 46 -3.46 -19.59 -6.63
N SER A 47 -4.54 -18.84 -6.84
CA SER A 47 -5.05 -18.59 -8.20
C SER A 47 -5.84 -17.30 -8.38
N PHE A 48 -5.21 -16.14 -8.18
CA PHE A 48 -5.74 -14.93 -8.82
C PHE A 48 -5.30 -14.90 -10.27
N ASN A 49 -6.26 -14.74 -11.17
CA ASN A 49 -6.04 -14.49 -12.58
C ASN A 49 -6.62 -13.13 -12.94
N ILE A 50 -5.94 -12.41 -13.83
CA ILE A 50 -6.49 -11.17 -14.39
C ILE A 50 -7.85 -11.49 -15.04
N GLY A 51 -8.86 -10.71 -14.68
CA GLY A 51 -10.26 -10.90 -15.08
C GLY A 51 -11.10 -11.71 -14.10
N ASP A 52 -10.53 -12.25 -13.01
CA ASP A 52 -11.32 -12.78 -11.91
C ASP A 52 -12.11 -11.62 -11.25
N THR A 53 -13.41 -11.80 -11.05
CA THR A 53 -14.29 -10.80 -10.45
C THR A 53 -14.83 -11.27 -9.09
N ASP A 54 -15.26 -10.31 -8.27
CA ASP A 54 -15.89 -10.56 -6.95
C ASP A 54 -15.02 -11.42 -5.99
N VAL A 55 -13.70 -11.25 -6.02
CA VAL A 55 -12.78 -11.94 -5.12
C VAL A 55 -12.96 -11.41 -3.70
N SER A 56 -13.54 -12.26 -2.84
CA SER A 56 -13.85 -11.90 -1.46
C SER A 56 -12.63 -11.99 -0.55
N LEU A 57 -12.18 -10.85 -0.02
CA LEU A 57 -11.07 -10.75 0.92
C LEU A 57 -11.48 -10.00 2.17
N THR A 58 -11.09 -10.52 3.33
CA THR A 58 -11.28 -9.89 4.64
C THR A 58 -9.96 -9.39 5.18
N LEU A 59 -9.86 -8.11 5.50
CA LEU A 59 -8.65 -7.53 6.09
C LEU A 59 -8.47 -8.05 7.51
N LEU A 60 -7.38 -8.77 7.77
CA LEU A 60 -7.06 -9.36 9.06
C LEU A 60 -6.13 -8.46 9.90
N GLY A 61 -5.32 -7.63 9.24
CA GLY A 61 -4.39 -6.75 9.92
C GLY A 61 -3.54 -5.92 8.97
N ILE A 62 -2.77 -5.01 9.56
CA ILE A 62 -1.78 -4.20 8.85
C ILE A 62 -0.46 -4.45 9.57
N GLY A 63 0.50 -5.04 8.86
CA GLY A 63 1.78 -5.41 9.44
C GLY A 63 2.58 -6.35 8.53
N PRO A 64 3.91 -6.19 8.46
CA PRO A 64 4.71 -5.16 9.15
C PRO A 64 4.51 -3.75 8.56
N SER A 65 4.59 -2.71 9.40
CA SER A 65 4.30 -1.31 9.00
C SER A 65 4.96 -0.27 9.91
N ARG A 66 5.08 0.97 9.41
CA ARG A 66 5.38 2.20 10.17
C ARG A 66 4.37 3.29 9.87
N VAL A 67 4.38 4.31 10.73
CA VAL A 67 3.70 5.57 10.43
C VAL A 67 4.52 6.34 9.40
N VAL A 68 3.86 6.78 8.33
CA VAL A 68 4.40 7.61 7.25
C VAL A 68 3.65 8.93 7.27
N SER A 69 4.38 10.04 7.35
CA SER A 69 3.85 11.37 7.05
C SER A 69 3.73 11.48 5.54
N ALA A 70 2.50 11.59 5.05
CA ALA A 70 2.19 11.66 3.63
C ALA A 70 1.57 13.02 3.32
N TYR A 71 2.16 13.70 2.35
CA TYR A 71 1.65 14.91 1.73
C TYR A 71 1.31 14.61 0.27
N TYR A 72 0.14 15.04 -0.19
CA TYR A 72 -0.28 14.98 -1.58
C TYR A 72 -1.16 16.19 -1.92
N ASP A 73 -0.90 16.84 -3.05
CA ASP A 73 -1.70 17.96 -3.55
C ASP A 73 -1.90 17.82 -5.07
N ASP A 74 -3.11 17.48 -5.49
CA ASP A 74 -3.44 17.34 -6.92
C ASP A 74 -4.02 18.63 -7.53
N GLY A 75 -3.94 19.74 -6.78
CA GLY A 75 -4.54 21.02 -7.12
C GLY A 75 -6.05 21.13 -6.88
N SER A 76 -6.72 20.02 -6.56
CA SER A 76 -8.14 19.95 -6.21
C SER A 76 -8.37 19.63 -4.73
N GLU A 77 -7.55 18.75 -4.16
CA GLU A 77 -7.55 18.36 -2.76
C GLU A 77 -6.12 18.30 -2.20
N VAL A 78 -5.97 18.66 -0.93
CA VAL A 78 -4.71 18.54 -0.19
C VAL A 78 -4.86 17.48 0.89
N PHE A 79 -4.02 16.47 0.82
CA PHE A 79 -3.87 15.43 1.83
C PHE A 79 -2.55 15.65 2.57
N ASP A 80 -2.62 15.97 3.86
CA ASP A 80 -1.44 16.12 4.72
C ASP A 80 -1.73 15.45 6.07
N ARG A 81 -1.30 14.20 6.22
CA ARG A 81 -1.51 13.43 7.46
C ARG A 81 -0.56 12.25 7.59
N ALA A 82 -0.49 11.74 8.81
CA ALA A 82 0.17 10.48 9.11
C ALA A 82 -0.74 9.29 8.75
N VAL A 83 -0.21 8.33 7.98
CA VAL A 83 -0.86 7.07 7.60
C VAL A 83 0.00 5.87 7.95
N TRP A 84 -0.59 4.67 7.98
CA TRP A 84 0.18 3.44 8.10
C TRP A 84 0.71 3.03 6.72
N GLY A 85 2.03 3.08 6.53
CA GLY A 85 2.72 2.53 5.37
C GLY A 85 3.23 1.13 5.68
N GLY A 86 2.75 0.14 4.96
CA GLY A 86 3.18 -1.25 5.11
C GLY A 86 2.25 -2.26 4.45
N GLN A 87 2.46 -3.52 4.81
CA GLN A 87 1.75 -4.65 4.24
C GLN A 87 0.36 -4.81 4.86
N LEU A 88 -0.63 -5.10 4.03
CA LEU A 88 -1.98 -5.49 4.45
C LEU A 88 -2.12 -7.01 4.37
N ASP A 89 -2.66 -7.57 5.45
CA ASP A 89 -2.83 -9.00 5.63
C ASP A 89 -4.29 -9.38 5.44
N TRP A 90 -4.60 -10.20 4.44
CA TRP A 90 -5.96 -10.60 4.13
C TRP A 90 -6.21 -12.09 4.40
N SER A 91 -7.49 -12.45 4.43
CA SER A 91 -7.93 -13.84 4.41
C SER A 91 -7.30 -14.62 3.26
N GLY A 92 -7.05 -15.92 3.47
CA GLY A 92 -6.39 -16.76 2.47
C GLY A 92 -4.87 -16.56 2.38
N GLY A 93 -4.29 -15.69 3.21
CA GLY A 93 -2.84 -15.44 3.24
C GLY A 93 -2.35 -14.41 2.23
N VAL A 94 -3.27 -13.75 1.51
CA VAL A 94 -2.96 -12.70 0.53
C VAL A 94 -2.34 -11.50 1.24
N LYS A 95 -1.24 -10.98 0.67
CA LYS A 95 -0.50 -9.82 1.16
C LYS A 95 -0.52 -8.73 0.12
N THR A 96 -0.91 -7.52 0.50
CA THR A 96 -1.03 -6.41 -0.46
C THR A 96 -0.39 -5.12 0.04
N PHE A 97 -0.22 -4.18 -0.87
CA PHE A 97 0.13 -2.79 -0.60
C PHE A 97 -0.93 -1.87 -1.19
N CYS A 98 -1.31 -0.82 -0.46
CA CYS A 98 -2.23 0.21 -0.95
C CYS A 98 -1.60 0.95 -2.13
N VAL A 99 -2.38 1.22 -3.16
CA VAL A 99 -1.96 2.04 -4.31
C VAL A 99 -2.41 3.49 -4.15
N GLN A 100 -3.52 3.72 -3.42
CA GLN A 100 -4.11 5.04 -3.12
C GLN A 100 -3.89 5.46 -1.66
N LEU A 101 -3.87 6.77 -1.44
CA LEU A 101 -3.74 7.41 -0.12
C LEU A 101 -5.08 7.86 0.49
N LEU A 102 -6.05 8.20 -0.35
CA LEU A 102 -7.23 8.98 0.04
C LEU A 102 -8.37 8.13 0.62
N GLU A 103 -8.34 6.83 0.36
CA GLU A 103 -9.38 5.91 0.80
C GLU A 103 -8.87 5.00 1.92
N THR A 104 -9.80 4.50 2.74
CA THR A 104 -9.46 3.74 3.94
C THR A 104 -10.30 2.49 4.06
N ILE A 105 -9.65 1.39 4.42
CA ILE A 105 -10.28 0.15 4.89
C ILE A 105 -10.02 -0.08 6.38
N SER A 106 -10.98 -0.70 7.07
CA SER A 106 -10.84 -1.11 8.48
C SER A 106 -10.62 -2.61 8.63
N VAL A 107 -9.81 -3.00 9.63
CA VAL A 107 -9.60 -4.41 9.97
C VAL A 107 -10.94 -5.08 10.32
N GLY A 108 -11.15 -6.28 9.77
CA GLY A 108 -12.38 -7.07 9.88
C GLY A 108 -13.38 -6.78 8.77
N GLN A 109 -13.16 -5.79 7.91
CA GLN A 109 -14.02 -5.55 6.74
C GLN A 109 -13.70 -6.56 5.63
N THR A 110 -14.78 -7.07 5.03
CA THR A 110 -14.72 -7.91 3.82
C THR A 110 -15.08 -7.06 2.61
N ARG A 111 -14.29 -7.15 1.55
CA ARG A 111 -14.50 -6.49 0.26
C ARG A 111 -14.44 -7.48 -0.88
N LEU A 112 -15.07 -7.11 -1.99
CA LEU A 112 -15.06 -7.86 -3.24
C LEU A 112 -14.16 -7.10 -4.19
N PHE A 113 -13.14 -7.77 -4.71
CA PHE A 113 -12.18 -7.16 -5.61
C PHE A 113 -12.26 -7.78 -7.00
N ASP A 114 -12.09 -6.95 -8.01
CA ASP A 114 -11.76 -7.40 -9.35
C ASP A 114 -10.24 -7.46 -9.51
N VAL A 115 -9.74 -8.52 -10.14
CA VAL A 115 -8.32 -8.71 -10.40
C VAL A 115 -8.00 -8.15 -11.78
N VAL A 116 -7.15 -7.13 -11.82
CA VAL A 116 -6.83 -6.39 -13.05
C VAL A 116 -5.33 -6.32 -13.31
N GLU A 117 -4.96 -5.90 -14.52
CA GLU A 117 -3.58 -5.55 -14.83
C GLU A 117 -3.10 -4.39 -13.96
N VAL A 118 -1.81 -4.38 -13.63
CA VAL A 118 -1.18 -3.37 -12.76
C VAL A 118 -1.34 -1.95 -13.31
N GLU A 119 -1.34 -1.78 -14.63
CA GLU A 119 -1.52 -0.48 -15.27
C GLU A 119 -2.91 0.14 -15.10
N ASN A 120 -3.89 -0.68 -14.69
CA ASN A 120 -5.28 -0.24 -14.51
C ASN A 120 -5.58 0.22 -13.08
N VAL A 121 -4.69 -0.04 -12.13
CA VAL A 121 -4.80 0.50 -10.77
C VAL A 121 -3.90 1.75 -10.62
N PRO A 122 -4.24 2.72 -9.78
CA PRO A 122 -5.53 2.83 -9.12
C PRO A 122 -6.64 3.24 -10.09
N GLU A 123 -7.88 2.86 -9.86
CA GLU A 123 -9.00 3.42 -10.61
C GLU A 123 -9.26 4.89 -10.22
N ALA A 124 -10.00 5.60 -11.08
CA ALA A 124 -10.45 6.96 -10.80
C ALA A 124 -11.97 7.06 -10.96
N PRO A 125 -12.62 8.00 -10.24
CA PRO A 125 -12.10 8.80 -9.11
C PRO A 125 -12.11 8.02 -7.78
N PRO A 126 -11.25 8.36 -6.79
CA PRO A 126 -10.40 9.55 -6.72
C PRO A 126 -9.09 9.47 -7.52
N GLN A 127 -8.40 10.60 -7.66
CA GLN A 127 -7.07 10.69 -8.29
C GLN A 127 -6.06 9.73 -7.62
N PRO A 128 -5.03 9.26 -8.34
CA PRO A 128 -4.50 9.74 -9.63
C PRO A 128 -5.13 9.08 -10.88
N GLY A 129 -6.02 8.10 -10.71
CA GLY A 129 -6.50 7.25 -11.80
C GLY A 129 -5.45 6.29 -12.35
N PRO A 130 -5.79 5.53 -13.42
CA PRO A 130 -4.99 4.40 -13.87
C PRO A 130 -3.54 4.79 -14.13
N MET A 131 -2.60 4.11 -13.47
CA MET A 131 -1.19 4.52 -13.50
C MET A 131 -0.56 4.38 -14.90
N GLY A 132 -1.12 3.52 -15.74
CA GLY A 132 -0.66 3.26 -17.10
C GLY A 132 0.67 2.49 -17.17
N VAL A 133 1.05 2.10 -18.39
CA VAL A 133 2.20 1.23 -18.68
C VAL A 133 3.51 1.76 -18.06
N ALA A 134 3.75 3.07 -18.14
CA ALA A 134 5.02 3.66 -17.73
C ALA A 134 5.25 3.57 -16.22
N ARG A 135 4.23 3.88 -15.40
CA ARG A 135 4.31 3.73 -13.93
C ARG A 135 4.23 2.26 -13.53
N ALA A 136 3.41 1.46 -14.20
CA ALA A 136 3.37 0.01 -13.98
C ALA A 136 4.73 -0.65 -14.21
N THR A 137 5.53 -0.16 -15.18
CA THR A 137 6.91 -0.60 -15.39
C THR A 137 7.81 -0.31 -14.19
N LEU A 138 7.70 0.89 -13.60
CA LEU A 138 8.45 1.27 -12.39
C LEU A 138 8.03 0.45 -11.17
N ILE A 139 6.72 0.22 -11.00
CA ILE A 139 6.21 -0.68 -9.97
C ILE A 139 6.77 -2.10 -10.18
N SER A 140 6.74 -2.61 -11.40
CA SER A 140 7.29 -3.94 -11.71
C SER A 140 8.78 -4.04 -11.34
N ASP A 141 9.57 -3.01 -11.65
CA ASP A 141 11.00 -2.94 -11.33
C ASP A 141 11.25 -2.89 -9.82
N LEU A 142 10.47 -2.09 -9.07
CA LEU A 142 10.49 -2.04 -7.61
C LEU A 142 10.21 -3.42 -7.01
N TYR A 143 9.16 -4.10 -7.47
CA TYR A 143 8.82 -5.44 -7.00
C TYR A 143 9.92 -6.45 -7.34
N ALA A 144 10.46 -6.42 -8.55
CA ALA A 144 11.53 -7.32 -8.98
C ALA A 144 12.81 -7.21 -8.15
N ARG A 145 13.17 -5.99 -7.73
CA ARG A 145 14.40 -5.73 -6.99
C ARG A 145 14.24 -5.95 -5.49
N HIS A 146 13.11 -5.55 -4.91
CA HIS A 146 13.02 -5.37 -3.46
C HIS A 146 11.92 -6.17 -2.77
N TYR A 147 10.93 -6.73 -3.49
CA TYR A 147 9.80 -7.44 -2.86
C TYR A 147 10.25 -8.64 -2.02
N VAL A 148 11.11 -9.51 -2.55
CA VAL A 148 11.57 -10.73 -1.85
C VAL A 148 12.40 -10.40 -0.61
N ASP A 149 13.30 -9.42 -0.71
CA ASP A 149 14.12 -8.97 0.42
C ASP A 149 13.27 -8.34 1.53
N MET A 150 12.27 -7.54 1.15
CA MET A 150 11.30 -6.99 2.10
C MET A 150 10.46 -8.10 2.76
N MET A 151 9.86 -9.01 1.98
CA MET A 151 9.01 -10.10 2.48
C MET A 151 9.73 -11.09 3.40
N SER A 152 11.04 -11.29 3.21
CA SER A 152 11.86 -12.20 4.03
C SER A 152 12.41 -11.56 5.30
N SER A 153 12.26 -10.24 5.46
CA SER A 153 12.72 -9.51 6.64
C SER A 153 11.79 -9.74 7.84
N THR A 154 12.33 -9.61 9.06
CA THR A 154 11.56 -9.82 10.30
C THR A 154 11.78 -8.69 11.30
N GLY A 155 10.92 -8.62 12.33
CA GLY A 155 11.05 -7.65 13.41
C GLY A 155 10.92 -6.19 12.95
N ASP A 156 11.72 -5.30 13.54
CA ASP A 156 11.68 -3.87 13.21
C ASP A 156 12.21 -3.58 11.79
N LEU A 157 13.15 -4.38 11.30
CA LEU A 157 13.64 -4.26 9.92
C LEU A 157 12.54 -4.49 8.90
N ALA A 158 11.65 -5.47 9.14
CA ALA A 158 10.50 -5.71 8.28
C ALA A 158 9.55 -4.50 8.25
N LYS A 159 9.33 -3.85 9.40
CA LYS A 159 8.50 -2.65 9.48
C LYS A 159 9.10 -1.50 8.67
N ASP A 160 10.39 -1.27 8.82
CA ASP A 160 11.09 -0.17 8.13
C ASP A 160 11.11 -0.41 6.61
N LYS A 161 11.38 -1.65 6.18
CA LYS A 161 11.36 -2.04 4.76
C LYS A 161 9.96 -2.00 4.15
N SER A 162 8.93 -2.47 4.84
CA SER A 162 7.56 -2.41 4.32
C SER A 162 7.01 -0.99 4.25
N ALA A 163 7.41 -0.11 5.18
CA ALA A 163 7.09 1.31 5.07
C ALA A 163 7.82 1.97 3.91
N ALA A 164 9.11 1.68 3.72
CA ALA A 164 9.87 2.14 2.56
C ALA A 164 9.24 1.70 1.24
N PHE A 165 8.81 0.43 1.16
CA PHE A 165 8.14 -0.12 -0.01
C PHE A 165 6.83 0.62 -0.31
N ALA A 166 5.99 0.83 0.72
CA ALA A 166 4.73 1.56 0.57
C ALA A 166 4.96 3.02 0.12
N MET A 167 5.96 3.71 0.67
CA MET A 167 6.31 5.07 0.24
C MET A 167 6.67 5.12 -1.24
N LEU A 168 7.42 4.15 -1.76
CA LEU A 168 7.77 4.12 -3.19
C LEU A 168 6.59 3.74 -4.10
N VAL A 169 5.70 2.87 -3.64
CA VAL A 169 4.44 2.62 -4.37
C VAL A 169 3.67 3.92 -4.52
N TRP A 170 3.51 4.69 -3.45
CA TRP A 170 2.79 5.96 -3.48
C TRP A 170 3.50 7.06 -4.28
N GLU A 171 4.83 7.15 -4.17
CA GLU A 171 5.65 8.04 -4.98
C GLU A 171 5.44 7.77 -6.47
N ILE A 172 5.56 6.51 -6.89
CA ILE A 172 5.38 6.12 -8.28
C ILE A 172 3.95 6.37 -8.77
N THR A 173 2.92 6.24 -7.91
CA THR A 173 1.53 6.37 -8.35
C THR A 173 1.02 7.81 -8.31
N HIS A 174 1.43 8.63 -7.34
CA HIS A 174 0.87 9.97 -7.10
C HIS A 174 1.76 11.11 -7.57
N GLN A 175 3.07 10.92 -7.73
CA GLN A 175 3.96 12.01 -8.14
C GLN A 175 3.61 12.48 -9.55
N ASP A 176 3.37 13.78 -9.71
CA ASP A 176 3.18 14.42 -11.01
C ASP A 176 4.48 14.39 -11.79
N SER A 177 4.41 13.95 -13.03
CA SER A 177 5.55 13.88 -13.92
C SER A 177 5.16 14.43 -15.28
N GLY A 178 6.05 15.23 -15.87
CA GLY A 178 5.91 15.67 -17.26
C GLY A 178 6.31 14.56 -18.25
N GLY A 179 6.95 13.50 -17.76
CA GLY A 179 7.37 12.33 -18.53
C GLY A 179 6.23 11.36 -18.87
N ASN A 180 6.35 10.72 -20.03
CA ASN A 180 5.45 9.68 -20.54
C ASN A 180 6.12 8.31 -20.72
N THR A 181 7.34 8.15 -20.21
CA THR A 181 8.09 6.89 -20.21
C THR A 181 8.58 6.60 -18.79
N ALA A 182 8.79 5.34 -18.44
CA ALA A 182 9.31 4.97 -17.12
C ALA A 182 10.62 5.71 -16.78
N ALA A 183 11.53 5.81 -17.75
CA ALA A 183 12.80 6.52 -17.57
C ALA A 183 12.63 8.01 -17.32
N THR A 184 11.68 8.67 -17.98
CA THR A 184 11.46 10.11 -17.76
C THR A 184 10.67 10.38 -16.49
N ILE A 185 9.70 9.54 -16.13
CA ILE A 185 8.99 9.62 -14.85
C ILE A 185 9.96 9.44 -13.69
N LEU A 186 10.87 8.45 -13.77
CA LEU A 186 11.85 8.19 -12.72
C LEU A 186 12.74 9.40 -12.38
N LEU A 187 13.02 10.28 -13.36
CA LEU A 187 13.80 11.49 -13.12
C LEU A 187 13.05 12.54 -12.29
N ASP A 188 11.72 12.48 -12.24
CA ASP A 188 10.85 13.41 -11.53
C ASP A 188 10.47 12.88 -10.12
N LEU A 189 10.80 11.63 -9.79
CA LEU A 189 10.49 11.03 -8.49
C LEU A 189 11.47 11.50 -7.41
N ASP A 190 10.93 12.04 -6.32
CA ASP A 190 11.67 12.50 -5.14
C ASP A 190 10.74 12.48 -3.92
N LEU A 191 11.03 11.61 -2.95
CA LEU A 191 10.23 11.46 -1.73
C LEU A 191 10.10 12.76 -0.90
N SER A 192 10.93 13.76 -1.15
CA SER A 192 10.98 15.02 -0.40
C SER A 192 10.46 16.24 -1.16
N ASP A 193 10.19 16.13 -2.46
CA ASP A 193 9.78 17.26 -3.31
C ASP A 193 8.67 16.90 -4.31
N GLY A 194 8.05 17.91 -4.90
CA GLY A 194 6.93 17.74 -5.82
C GLY A 194 5.57 17.72 -5.12
N ASN A 195 4.58 17.17 -5.81
CA ASN A 195 3.19 17.19 -5.36
C ASN A 195 2.87 16.06 -4.39
N ALA A 196 3.62 14.95 -4.43
CA ALA A 196 3.54 13.85 -3.48
C ALA A 196 4.84 13.78 -2.68
N ARG A 197 4.77 13.73 -1.35
CA ARG A 197 5.95 13.68 -0.48
C ARG A 197 5.73 12.74 0.68
N PHE A 198 6.72 11.93 1.00
CA PHE A 198 6.59 10.85 1.97
C PHE A 198 7.80 10.77 2.88
N SER A 199 7.56 10.70 4.19
CA SER A 199 8.63 10.49 5.16
C SER A 199 8.16 9.64 6.34
N SER A 200 9.06 8.83 6.87
CA SER A 200 8.88 8.01 8.07
C SER A 200 10.10 8.19 8.99
N ASN A 201 10.48 7.15 9.72
CA ASN A 201 11.72 7.13 10.48
C ASN A 201 12.96 7.10 9.58
N ASP A 202 14.13 7.43 10.14
CA ASP A 202 15.39 7.55 9.38
C ASP A 202 15.75 6.27 8.62
N THR A 203 15.51 5.09 9.21
CA THR A 203 15.83 3.79 8.59
C THR A 203 14.94 3.54 7.37
N ALA A 204 13.63 3.73 7.49
CA ALA A 204 12.69 3.58 6.39
C ALA A 204 12.96 4.60 5.27
N ASN A 205 13.26 5.87 5.62
CA ASN A 205 13.65 6.89 4.65
C ASN A 205 14.94 6.52 3.91
N THR A 206 15.92 5.94 4.62
CA THR A 206 17.17 5.47 4.02
C THR A 206 16.91 4.34 3.02
N PHE A 207 16.07 3.36 3.39
CA PHE A 207 15.69 2.28 2.46
C PHE A 207 14.96 2.82 1.24
N ALA A 208 13.97 3.70 1.42
CA ALA A 208 13.18 4.21 0.33
C ALA A 208 14.04 5.02 -0.68
N ASN A 209 14.91 5.91 -0.20
CA ASN A 209 15.84 6.64 -1.08
C ASN A 209 16.84 5.71 -1.78
N THR A 210 17.34 4.69 -1.08
CA THR A 210 18.25 3.70 -1.69
C THR A 210 17.55 2.91 -2.79
N TRP A 211 16.35 2.41 -2.50
CA TRP A 211 15.57 1.63 -3.46
C TRP A 211 15.08 2.46 -4.64
N LEU A 212 14.73 3.74 -4.44
CA LEU A 212 14.42 4.67 -5.53
C LEU A 212 15.61 4.83 -6.47
N ALA A 213 16.82 5.02 -5.91
CA ALA A 213 18.05 5.14 -6.68
C ALA A 213 18.47 3.83 -7.37
N ASP A 214 18.02 2.68 -6.86
CA ASP A 214 18.25 1.36 -7.43
C ASP A 214 17.27 1.02 -8.58
N LEU A 215 16.18 1.79 -8.77
CA LEU A 215 15.28 1.62 -9.90
C LEU A 215 15.97 2.03 -11.20
N GLY A 216 15.87 1.19 -12.22
CA GLY A 216 16.40 1.46 -13.55
C GLY A 216 17.82 2.05 -13.60
N GLY A 217 18.04 2.91 -14.60
CA GLY A 217 19.34 3.55 -14.89
C GLY A 217 19.57 3.86 -16.38
N GLY A 218 18.69 3.36 -17.26
CA GLY A 218 18.60 3.65 -18.69
C GLY A 218 17.27 3.15 -19.27
N SER A 219 16.95 3.43 -20.55
CA SER A 219 15.65 3.09 -21.15
C SER A 219 15.32 1.58 -21.17
N ASP A 220 16.33 0.72 -21.02
CA ASP A 220 16.22 -0.74 -21.18
C ASP A 220 16.59 -1.52 -19.89
N ASP A 221 16.69 -0.86 -18.73
CA ASP A 221 17.15 -1.49 -17.47
C ASP A 221 16.03 -1.80 -16.46
N PHE A 222 14.77 -1.60 -16.86
CA PHE A 222 13.63 -1.93 -16.01
C PHE A 222 13.38 -3.44 -16.02
N LEU A 223 13.26 -4.02 -14.84
CA LEU A 223 12.94 -5.43 -14.64
C LEU A 223 11.43 -5.63 -14.57
N GLY A 224 10.95 -6.69 -15.23
CA GLY A 224 9.58 -7.15 -15.04
C GLY A 224 9.46 -8.08 -13.84
N PHE A 225 8.31 -8.04 -13.18
CA PHE A 225 7.95 -8.93 -12.07
C PHE A 225 6.72 -9.75 -12.40
N GLY A 226 6.91 -11.06 -12.60
CA GLY A 226 5.82 -11.99 -12.88
C GLY A 226 4.95 -12.23 -11.65
N GLY A 227 3.63 -12.31 -11.87
CA GLY A 227 2.65 -12.59 -10.82
C GLY A 227 2.19 -11.35 -10.04
N LEU A 228 2.62 -10.14 -10.43
CA LEU A 228 2.03 -8.90 -9.91
C LEU A 228 0.68 -8.65 -10.57
N VAL A 229 -0.35 -8.42 -9.76
CA VAL A 229 -1.68 -8.03 -10.23
C VAL A 229 -2.23 -6.89 -9.36
N GLY A 230 -3.15 -6.11 -9.94
CA GLY A 230 -3.96 -5.13 -9.23
C GLY A 230 -5.24 -5.78 -8.68
N LEU A 231 -5.70 -5.27 -7.54
CA LEU A 231 -7.02 -5.53 -6.97
C LEU A 231 -7.75 -4.19 -6.90
N THR A 232 -8.94 -4.12 -7.48
CA THR A 232 -9.74 -2.89 -7.51
C THR A 232 -11.15 -3.11 -6.96
N ASP A 233 -11.68 -2.10 -6.28
CA ASP A 233 -13.02 -2.07 -5.69
C ASP A 233 -13.59 -0.64 -5.77
N PRO A 234 -14.72 -0.38 -6.44
CA PRO A 234 -15.28 0.96 -6.62
C PRO A 234 -15.62 1.70 -5.32
N ASP A 235 -15.69 0.98 -4.20
CA ASP A 235 -16.00 1.54 -2.88
C ASP A 235 -14.79 1.60 -1.94
N THR A 236 -13.61 1.10 -2.33
CA THR A 236 -12.39 1.16 -1.51
C THR A 236 -11.08 1.26 -2.29
N GLN A 237 -10.03 1.70 -1.59
CA GLN A 237 -8.70 1.84 -2.17
C GLN A 237 -8.25 0.60 -2.96
N ASP A 238 -7.53 0.83 -4.05
CA ASP A 238 -6.92 -0.23 -4.83
C ASP A 238 -5.64 -0.78 -4.19
N TYR A 239 -5.30 -2.02 -4.53
CA TYR A 239 -4.14 -2.72 -3.97
C TYR A 239 -3.30 -3.41 -5.04
N LEU A 240 -2.02 -3.59 -4.75
CA LEU A 240 -1.13 -4.48 -5.49
C LEU A 240 -0.86 -5.74 -4.68
N THR A 241 -0.95 -6.89 -5.33
CA THR A 241 -0.67 -8.19 -4.72
C THR A 241 0.20 -9.05 -5.62
N VAL A 242 0.96 -9.96 -5.01
CA VAL A 242 1.74 -10.96 -5.72
C VAL A 242 1.03 -12.30 -5.61
N VAL A 243 0.62 -12.84 -6.75
CA VAL A 243 0.03 -14.18 -6.84
C VAL A 243 1.15 -15.20 -6.71
N PRO A 244 1.09 -16.13 -5.74
CA PRO A 244 2.01 -17.26 -5.65
C PRO A 244 1.81 -18.22 -6.84
N GLY A 245 2.37 -17.87 -8.00
CA GLY A 245 2.31 -18.74 -9.16
C GLY A 245 3.22 -19.98 -8.98
N PRO A 246 2.86 -21.16 -9.53
CA PRO A 246 3.76 -22.31 -9.62
C PRO A 246 5.08 -22.01 -10.37
N GLY A 247 5.11 -20.93 -11.17
CA GLY A 247 6.26 -20.46 -11.93
C GLY A 247 7.01 -19.26 -11.33
N GLY A 248 6.53 -18.66 -10.23
CA GLY A 248 7.13 -17.47 -9.63
C GLY A 248 8.58 -17.70 -9.18
N LEU A 249 8.90 -18.91 -8.72
CA LEU A 249 10.26 -19.30 -8.34
C LEU A 249 11.23 -19.48 -9.54
N MET A 250 10.73 -19.64 -10.77
CA MET A 250 11.56 -19.93 -11.94
C MET A 250 11.95 -18.67 -12.74
N ALA A 251 11.23 -17.56 -12.57
CA ALA A 251 11.60 -16.27 -13.17
C ALA A 251 12.83 -15.63 -12.50
N PHE A 252 13.11 -15.96 -11.23
CA PHE A 252 14.24 -15.42 -10.47
C PHE A 252 15.63 -15.90 -10.94
N ILE A 253 15.71 -16.90 -11.83
CA ILE A 253 16.99 -17.43 -12.35
C ILE A 253 17.19 -17.05 -13.84
N GLY A 254 16.15 -16.59 -14.54
CA GLY A 254 16.15 -16.48 -16.00
C GLY A 254 16.88 -15.28 -16.62
N LEU A 255 16.96 -14.13 -15.93
CA LEU A 255 17.37 -12.87 -16.58
C LEU A 255 18.89 -12.58 -16.58
N ALA A 256 19.72 -13.41 -15.95
CA ALA A 256 21.18 -13.24 -15.99
C ALA A 256 21.87 -13.75 -17.27
N SER A 257 21.13 -14.32 -18.24
CA SER A 257 21.75 -15.06 -19.36
C SER A 257 21.65 -14.40 -20.75
N ILE A 258 20.93 -13.29 -20.93
CA ILE A 258 20.82 -12.61 -22.23
C ILE A 258 21.75 -11.38 -22.29
N ARG A 259 23.06 -11.59 -22.14
CA ARG A 259 24.06 -10.55 -22.50
C ARG A 259 25.39 -11.09 -23.06
N ARG A 260 25.46 -12.37 -23.41
CA ARG A 260 26.70 -13.00 -23.95
C ARG A 260 26.62 -13.48 -25.40
N GLN A 261 25.70 -12.93 -26.22
CA GLN A 261 25.64 -13.28 -27.64
C GLN A 261 25.67 -12.07 -28.59
N ARG A 262 26.33 -10.97 -28.17
CA ARG A 262 26.53 -9.79 -29.03
C ARG A 262 28.00 -9.33 -29.12
N ARG A 263 28.93 -10.28 -29.09
CA ARG A 263 30.33 -10.06 -29.49
C ARG A 263 30.86 -11.23 -30.32
N ARG A 264 30.32 -11.40 -31.52
CA ARG A 264 30.97 -12.06 -32.65
C ARG A 264 30.46 -11.43 -33.94
N HIS A 265 31.11 -10.35 -34.35
CA HIS A 265 31.36 -9.97 -35.74
C HIS A 265 32.57 -9.04 -35.74
#